data_AF-A0A562IAB9-F1
#
_entry.id   AF-A0A562IAB9-F1
#
_cell.length_a   1.000
_cell.length_b   1.000
_cell.length_c   1.000
_cell.angle_alpha   90.00
_cell.angle_beta   90.00
_cell.angle_gamma   90.00
#
_symmetry.space_group_name_H-M   'P 1'
#
loop_
_entity.id
_entity.type
_entity.pdbx_description
1 polymer ?
#
loop_
_entity_poly.entity_id
_entity_poly.type
_entity_poly.pdbx_seq_one_letter_code
_entity_poly.pdbx_strand_id
1 'polypeptide(L)'
;MLGPTFEEIVRQWALQFADPELLGGIVAEASAATLTDPSSRTSHELDLVALGEPPFGDGARPVLAIGEVKWGRTLGRPDLERLARVRDLLAGRAGVDASDARLLLASATGFTEELARTADGRRDVVLVDAARLYAD
;
A
#
# COMPACT_ATOMS: atom_id res chain seq x y z
N MET A 1 -8.21 19.44 19.63
CA MET A 1 -8.58 18.31 18.77
C MET A 1 -7.38 17.99 17.91
N LEU A 2 -6.91 16.74 17.89
CA LEU A 2 -5.86 16.30 16.97
C LEU A 2 -6.53 16.02 15.63
N GLY A 3 -5.96 16.52 14.53
CA GLY A 3 -6.42 16.22 13.18
C GLY A 3 -6.23 14.73 12.83
N PRO A 4 -6.65 14.30 11.63
CA PRO A 4 -6.41 12.93 11.18
C PRO A 4 -4.92 12.61 11.18
N THR A 5 -4.58 11.34 11.47
CA THR A 5 -3.20 10.87 11.36
C THR A 5 -2.75 10.87 9.89
N PHE A 6 -1.44 10.91 9.65
CA PHE A 6 -0.91 10.86 8.28
C PHE A 6 -1.33 9.57 7.54
N GLU A 7 -1.38 8.44 8.26
CA GLU A 7 -1.91 7.17 7.75
C GLU A 7 -3.37 7.28 7.31
N GLU A 8 -4.22 7.95 8.09
CA GLU A 8 -5.62 8.16 7.73
C GLU A 8 -5.73 9.04 6.48
N ILE A 9 -4.92 10.10 6.37
CA ILE A 9 -4.88 10.95 5.17
C ILE A 9 -4.53 10.13 3.93
N VAL A 10 -3.51 9.26 4.01
CA VAL A 10 -3.10 8.41 2.88
C VAL A 10 -4.18 7.39 2.52
N ARG A 11 -4.88 6.81 3.51
CA ARG A 11 -6.00 5.88 3.27
C ARG A 11 -7.19 6.58 2.60
N GLN A 12 -7.55 7.78 3.05
CA GLN A 12 -8.59 8.57 2.39
C GLN A 12 -8.18 9.01 0.98
N TRP A 13 -6.91 9.36 0.78
CA TRP A 13 -6.37 9.65 -0.55
C TRP A 13 -6.50 8.46 -1.50
N ALA A 14 -6.08 7.27 -1.06
CA ALA A 14 -6.19 6.06 -1.87
C ALA A 14 -7.65 5.72 -2.23
N LEU A 15 -8.58 5.97 -1.30
CA LEU A 15 -10.00 5.69 -1.48
C LEU A 15 -10.71 6.71 -2.40
N GLN A 16 -10.37 7.99 -2.29
CA GLN A 16 -11.19 9.07 -2.87
C GLN A 16 -10.53 9.81 -4.03
N PHE A 17 -9.18 9.82 -4.10
CA PHE A 17 -8.45 10.73 -4.98
C PHE A 17 -7.41 10.04 -5.86
N ALA A 18 -6.94 8.85 -5.50
CA ALA A 18 -6.00 8.12 -6.32
C ALA A 18 -6.63 7.71 -7.66
N ASP A 19 -5.90 7.97 -8.75
CA ASP A 19 -6.26 7.49 -10.09
C ASP A 19 -6.43 5.96 -10.05
N PRO A 20 -7.57 5.40 -10.49
CA PRO A 20 -7.77 3.96 -10.55
C PRO A 20 -6.65 3.20 -11.29
N GLU A 21 -6.08 3.75 -12.37
CA GLU A 21 -4.99 3.09 -13.10
C GLU A 21 -3.71 2.96 -12.26
N LEU A 22 -3.46 3.95 -11.38
CA LEU A 22 -2.29 3.94 -10.49
C LEU A 22 -2.33 2.76 -9.54
N LEU A 23 -3.49 2.51 -8.93
CA LEU A 23 -3.68 1.42 -7.96
C LEU A 23 -4.13 0.11 -8.60
N GLY A 24 -4.40 0.09 -9.91
CA GLY A 24 -4.83 -1.10 -10.64
C GLY A 24 -6.33 -1.38 -10.52
N GLY A 25 -7.13 -0.41 -10.09
CA GLY A 25 -8.58 -0.51 -9.98
C GLY A 25 -9.18 0.58 -9.09
N ILE A 26 -10.51 0.61 -9.01
CA ILE A 26 -11.23 1.46 -8.07
C ILE A 26 -11.10 0.86 -6.67
N VAL A 27 -10.59 1.65 -5.73
CA VAL A 27 -10.50 1.27 -4.32
C VAL A 27 -11.90 1.38 -3.71
N ALA A 28 -12.40 0.26 -3.18
CA ALA A 28 -13.68 0.20 -2.47
C ALA A 28 -13.50 0.35 -0.95
N GLU A 29 -12.33 -0.05 -0.43
CA GLU A 29 -12.01 0.02 0.99
C GLU A 29 -10.51 0.26 1.19
N ALA A 30 -10.14 1.13 2.13
CA ALA A 30 -8.76 1.37 2.53
C ALA A 30 -8.64 1.35 4.06
N SER A 31 -7.89 0.40 4.60
CA SER A 31 -7.75 0.18 6.05
C SER A 31 -6.32 -0.18 6.46
N ALA A 32 -5.99 -0.07 7.74
CA ALA A 32 -4.77 -0.67 8.28
C ALA A 32 -5.02 -2.15 8.61
N ALA A 33 -4.00 -2.99 8.55
CA ALA A 33 -4.13 -4.41 8.82
C ALA A 33 -2.90 -5.01 9.50
N THR A 34 -3.09 -6.12 10.20
CA THR A 34 -1.99 -6.94 10.72
C THR A 34 -2.01 -8.31 10.05
N LEU A 35 -0.87 -8.69 9.47
CA LEU A 35 -0.65 -9.96 8.82
C LEU A 35 0.29 -10.84 9.65
N THR A 36 -0.24 -11.90 10.25
CA THR A 36 0.59 -12.92 10.90
C THR A 36 1.27 -13.82 9.88
N ASP A 37 2.57 -14.04 10.01
CA ASP A 37 3.35 -15.05 9.30
C ASP A 37 3.60 -16.25 10.22
N PRO A 38 2.88 -17.38 10.04
CA PRO A 38 3.06 -18.57 10.88
C PRO A 38 4.44 -19.20 10.75
N SER A 39 5.12 -19.02 9.61
CA SER A 39 6.40 -19.65 9.33
C SER A 39 7.53 -19.01 10.16
N SER A 40 7.56 -17.67 10.21
CA SER A 40 8.52 -16.91 11.01
C SER A 40 8.03 -16.62 12.43
N ARG A 41 6.74 -16.88 12.73
CA ARG A 41 6.06 -16.50 13.98
C ARG A 41 6.13 -15.00 14.26
N THR A 42 6.05 -14.20 13.21
CA THR A 42 6.03 -12.74 13.30
C THR A 42 4.72 -12.16 12.79
N SER A 43 4.43 -10.91 13.14
CA SER A 43 3.32 -10.14 12.59
C SER A 43 3.88 -8.95 11.81
N HIS A 44 3.29 -8.70 10.65
CA HIS A 44 3.57 -7.55 9.81
C HIS A 44 2.41 -6.56 9.90
N GLU A 45 2.69 -5.35 10.33
CA GLU A 45 1.72 -4.25 10.27
C GLU A 45 1.75 -3.63 8.87
N LEU A 46 0.57 -3.43 8.30
CA LEU A 46 0.34 -2.70 7.07
C LEU A 46 -0.41 -1.44 7.42
N ASP A 47 0.20 -0.29 7.14
CA ASP A 47 -0.40 1.02 7.39
C ASP A 47 -1.58 1.28 6.42
N LEU A 48 -1.57 0.58 5.28
CA LEU A 48 -2.61 0.59 4.25
C LEU A 48 -2.78 -0.78 3.60
N VAL A 49 -4.03 -1.19 3.43
CA VAL A 49 -4.50 -2.24 2.54
C VAL A 49 -5.68 -1.64 1.77
N ALA A 50 -5.53 -1.51 0.46
CA ALA A 50 -6.57 -1.05 -0.45
C ALA A 50 -7.19 -2.26 -1.14
N LEU A 51 -8.49 -2.48 -0.92
CA LEU A 51 -9.25 -3.56 -1.53
C LEU A 51 -10.13 -3.00 -2.64
N GLY A 52 -10.21 -3.74 -3.74
CA GLY A 52 -11.18 -3.47 -4.78
C GLY A 52 -12.58 -3.98 -4.39
N GLU A 53 -13.51 -3.81 -5.32
CA GLU A 53 -14.85 -4.36 -5.19
C GLU A 53 -14.80 -5.89 -5.02
N PRO A 54 -15.64 -6.45 -4.13
CA PRO A 54 -15.81 -7.90 -4.06
C PRO A 54 -16.23 -8.45 -5.42
N PRO A 55 -15.63 -9.55 -5.90
CA PRO A 55 -16.07 -10.17 -7.13
C PRO A 55 -17.49 -10.72 -6.99
N PHE A 56 -18.17 -10.90 -8.12
CA PHE A 56 -19.43 -11.63 -8.12
C PHE A 56 -19.17 -13.12 -7.80
N GLY A 57 -19.82 -13.64 -6.76
CA GLY A 57 -19.70 -15.04 -6.32
C GLY A 57 -18.53 -15.28 -5.36
N ASP A 58 -17.99 -16.50 -5.34
CA ASP A 58 -17.01 -16.95 -4.34
C ASP A 58 -15.54 -16.64 -4.73
N GLY A 59 -15.33 -15.64 -5.59
CA GLY A 59 -14.00 -15.23 -6.03
C GLY A 59 -13.19 -14.59 -4.90
N ALA A 60 -11.86 -14.64 -5.01
CA ALA A 60 -10.97 -13.94 -4.10
C ALA A 60 -11.08 -12.41 -4.29
N ARG A 61 -11.18 -11.65 -3.20
CA ARG A 61 -11.29 -10.19 -3.27
C ARG A 61 -9.95 -9.57 -3.70
N PRO A 62 -9.91 -8.69 -4.71
CA PRO A 62 -8.65 -8.09 -5.16
C PRO A 62 -8.06 -7.16 -4.09
N VAL A 63 -6.79 -7.35 -3.79
CA VAL A 63 -5.95 -6.41 -3.05
C VAL A 63 -5.24 -5.54 -4.08
N LEU A 64 -5.67 -4.29 -4.20
CA LEU A 64 -5.14 -3.34 -5.17
C LEU A 64 -3.80 -2.77 -4.72
N ALA A 65 -3.65 -2.48 -3.43
CA ALA A 65 -2.39 -2.02 -2.87
C ALA A 65 -2.21 -2.46 -1.42
N ILE A 66 -0.95 -2.60 -1.03
CA ILE A 66 -0.51 -2.62 0.37
C ILE A 66 0.50 -1.50 0.56
N GLY A 67 0.56 -0.92 1.75
CA GLY A 67 1.40 0.25 1.95
C GLY A 67 2.03 0.44 3.31
N GLU A 68 3.12 1.21 3.27
CA GLU A 68 3.88 1.72 4.39
C GLU A 68 3.81 3.24 4.35
N VAL A 69 3.47 3.85 5.48
CA VAL A 69 3.23 5.29 5.60
C VAL A 69 4.10 5.86 6.71
N LYS A 70 4.86 6.93 6.42
CA LYS A 70 5.72 7.59 7.41
C LYS A 70 5.67 9.11 7.33
N TRP A 71 5.34 9.74 8.45
CA TRP A 71 5.34 11.19 8.56
C TRP A 71 6.76 11.78 8.69
N GLY A 72 7.58 11.22 9.58
CA GLY A 72 8.81 11.86 10.06
C GLY A 72 10.12 11.31 9.53
N ARG A 73 10.09 10.44 8.50
CA ARG A 73 11.32 9.93 7.88
C ARG A 73 11.15 9.63 6.40
N THR A 74 12.27 9.66 5.71
CA THR A 74 12.44 9.13 4.37
C THR A 74 12.22 7.60 4.36
N LEU A 75 11.49 7.12 3.35
CA LEU A 75 11.36 5.69 3.05
C LEU A 75 12.43 5.25 2.04
N GLY A 76 12.93 4.02 2.17
CA GLY A 76 14.01 3.48 1.33
C GLY A 76 13.75 2.08 0.78
N ARG A 77 14.72 1.54 0.03
CA ARG A 77 14.65 0.19 -0.53
C ARG A 77 14.29 -0.91 0.50
N PRO A 78 14.79 -0.89 1.76
CA PRO A 78 14.39 -1.90 2.75
C PRO A 78 12.89 -1.90 3.07
N ASP A 79 12.24 -0.73 3.05
CA ASP A 79 10.79 -0.61 3.27
C ASP A 79 10.02 -1.27 2.10
N LEU A 80 10.47 -1.04 0.87
CA LEU A 80 9.91 -1.66 -0.34
C LEU A 80 10.11 -3.19 -0.34
N GLU A 81 11.32 -3.67 -0.01
CA GLU A 81 11.61 -5.10 0.07
C GLU A 81 10.76 -5.79 1.14
N ARG A 82 10.51 -5.12 2.26
CA ARG A 82 9.60 -5.61 3.30
C ARG A 82 8.18 -5.73 2.76
N LEU A 83 7.64 -4.70 2.10
CA LEU A 83 6.30 -4.77 1.50
C LEU A 83 6.21 -5.88 0.44
N ALA A 84 7.23 -6.05 -0.40
CA ALA A 84 7.25 -7.12 -1.39
C ALA A 84 7.11 -8.51 -0.74
N ARG A 85 7.84 -8.78 0.35
CA ARG A 85 7.69 -10.03 1.11
C ARG A 85 6.29 -10.19 1.69
N VAL A 86 5.68 -9.10 2.18
CA VAL A 86 4.31 -9.12 2.71
C VAL A 86 3.29 -9.41 1.62
N ARG A 87 3.48 -8.89 0.40
CA ARG A 87 2.65 -9.24 -0.76
C ARG A 87 2.75 -10.73 -1.09
N ASP A 88 3.95 -11.29 -1.10
CA ASP A 88 4.15 -12.72 -1.37
C ASP A 88 3.45 -13.60 -0.32
N LEU A 89 3.47 -13.19 0.96
CA LEU A 89 2.73 -13.86 2.03
C LEU A 89 1.21 -13.75 1.84
N LEU A 90 0.71 -12.59 1.40
CA LEU A 90 -0.72 -12.37 1.12
C LEU A 90 -1.20 -13.18 -0.08
N ALA A 91 -0.39 -13.32 -1.14
CA ALA A 91 -0.74 -14.10 -2.32
C ALA A 91 -0.98 -15.59 -2.00
N GLY A 92 -0.42 -16.09 -0.89
CA GLY A 92 -0.69 -17.44 -0.38
C GLY A 92 -1.96 -17.58 0.47
N ARG A 93 -2.71 -16.50 0.75
CA ARG A 93 -3.90 -16.54 1.61
C ARG A 93 -5.19 -16.72 0.83
N ALA A 94 -6.08 -17.54 1.37
CA ALA A 94 -7.42 -17.70 0.81
C ALA A 94 -8.28 -16.42 1.02
N GLY A 95 -9.20 -16.17 0.09
CA GLY A 95 -10.19 -15.09 0.17
C GLY A 95 -9.74 -13.74 -0.37
N VAL A 96 -8.46 -13.57 -0.69
CA VAL A 96 -7.91 -12.37 -1.33
C VAL A 96 -6.98 -12.73 -2.47
N ASP A 97 -6.92 -11.88 -3.50
CA ASP A 97 -5.91 -11.97 -4.56
C ASP A 97 -4.99 -10.75 -4.46
N ALA A 98 -3.74 -10.97 -4.05
CA ALA A 98 -2.73 -9.95 -3.90
C ALA A 98 -1.61 -10.05 -4.93
N SER A 99 -1.77 -10.89 -5.96
CA SER A 99 -0.72 -11.23 -6.93
C SER A 99 -0.20 -9.98 -7.65
N ASP A 100 -1.11 -9.07 -7.99
CA ASP A 100 -0.82 -7.81 -8.69
C ASP A 100 -0.86 -6.57 -7.78
N ALA A 101 -0.93 -6.77 -6.45
CA ALA A 101 -1.03 -5.66 -5.50
C ALA A 101 0.14 -4.68 -5.65
N ARG A 102 -0.19 -3.40 -5.75
CA ARG A 102 0.79 -2.30 -5.73
C ARG A 102 1.47 -2.20 -4.38
N LEU A 103 2.75 -1.85 -4.38
CA LEU A 103 3.56 -1.57 -3.20
C LEU A 103 3.59 -0.05 -3.02
N LEU A 104 2.71 0.47 -2.18
CA LEU A 104 2.54 1.90 -1.94
C LEU A 104 3.44 2.36 -0.80
N LEU A 105 4.35 3.29 -1.07
CA LEU A 105 5.18 3.92 -0.04
C LEU A 105 4.82 5.40 0.03
N ALA A 106 4.31 5.82 1.19
CA ALA A 106 3.94 7.22 1.41
C ALA A 106 4.83 7.87 2.46
N SER A 107 5.44 9.00 2.12
CA SER A 107 6.24 9.76 3.08
C SER A 107 6.07 11.26 2.94
N ALA A 108 5.80 11.94 4.07
CA ALA A 108 5.80 13.40 4.10
C ALA A 108 7.22 13.99 4.03
N THR A 109 8.25 13.18 4.29
CA THR A 109 9.67 13.57 4.21
C THR A 109 10.35 13.09 2.92
N GLY A 110 9.67 12.32 2.08
CA GLY A 110 10.14 11.85 0.78
C GLY A 110 10.82 10.47 0.80
N PHE A 111 11.64 10.21 -0.22
CA PHE A 111 12.21 8.90 -0.53
C PHE A 111 13.72 8.97 -0.74
N THR A 112 14.43 7.87 -0.48
CA THR A 112 15.85 7.80 -0.86
C THR A 112 15.96 7.77 -2.38
N GLU A 113 17.06 8.32 -2.93
CA GLU A 113 17.27 8.28 -4.39
C GLU A 113 17.29 6.86 -4.95
N GLU A 114 17.78 5.91 -4.15
CA GLU A 114 17.82 4.51 -4.52
C GLU A 114 16.42 3.90 -4.66
N LEU A 115 15.50 4.23 -3.74
CA LEU A 115 14.11 3.83 -3.85
C LEU A 115 13.42 4.50 -5.05
N ALA A 116 13.66 5.80 -5.25
CA ALA A 116 13.11 6.55 -6.39
C ALA A 116 13.53 5.92 -7.73
N ARG A 117 14.84 5.67 -7.93
CA ARG A 117 15.34 4.99 -9.14
C ARG A 117 14.77 3.59 -9.32
N THR A 118 14.54 2.86 -8.22
CA THR A 118 13.93 1.52 -8.27
C THR A 118 12.46 1.60 -8.72
N ALA A 119 11.73 2.62 -8.25
CA ALA A 119 10.32 2.83 -8.60
C ALA A 119 10.14 3.25 -10.07
N ASP A 120 11.05 4.05 -10.64
CA ASP A 120 10.98 4.49 -12.05
C ASP A 120 10.90 3.32 -13.04
N GLY A 121 11.54 2.19 -12.72
CA GLY A 121 11.52 0.98 -13.54
C GLY A 121 10.38 0.00 -13.22
N ARG A 122 9.55 0.29 -12.22
CA ARG A 122 8.59 -0.67 -11.64
C ARG A 122 7.20 -0.09 -11.52
N ARG A 123 6.31 -0.51 -12.42
CA ARG A 123 4.89 -0.13 -12.41
C ARG A 123 4.11 -0.65 -11.19
N ASP A 124 4.65 -1.62 -10.47
CA ASP A 124 4.03 -2.15 -9.26
C ASP A 124 4.43 -1.38 -7.98
N VAL A 125 5.27 -0.35 -8.09
CA VAL A 125 5.69 0.51 -6.97
C VAL A 125 5.06 1.89 -7.11
N VAL A 126 4.40 2.36 -6.06
CA VAL A 126 3.73 3.66 -6.04
C VAL A 126 4.34 4.51 -4.94
N LEU A 127 5.05 5.57 -5.33
CA LEU A 127 5.57 6.57 -4.41
C LEU A 127 4.56 7.72 -4.26
N VAL A 128 4.23 8.05 -3.01
CA VAL A 128 3.28 9.09 -2.65
C VAL A 128 3.95 10.07 -1.67
N ASP A 129 4.41 11.21 -2.19
CA ASP A 129 4.91 12.29 -1.35
C ASP A 129 3.78 13.27 -0.96
N ALA A 130 4.12 14.25 -0.13
CA ALA A 130 3.17 15.28 0.26
C ALA A 130 2.62 16.07 -0.95
N ALA A 131 3.43 16.33 -1.98
CA ALA A 131 2.98 17.06 -3.16
C ALA A 131 1.87 16.31 -3.90
N ARG A 132 1.98 14.98 -4.01
CA ARG A 132 0.96 14.13 -4.62
C ARG A 132 -0.32 14.00 -3.79
N LEU A 133 -0.21 13.97 -2.46
CA LEU A 133 -1.37 13.88 -1.56
C LEU A 133 -2.26 15.12 -1.61
N TYR A 134 -1.68 16.28 -1.89
CA TYR A 134 -2.35 17.58 -1.91
C TYR A 134 -2.45 18.19 -3.32
N ALA A 135 -2.21 17.39 -4.36
CA ALA A 135 -2.43 17.83 -5.73
C ALA A 135 -3.94 17.83 -6.03
N ASP A 136 -4.44 18.92 -6.61
CA ASP A 136 -5.84 19.11 -7.02
C ASP A 136 -6.21 18.25 -8.25
#